data_AF-A0A1B3MQG5-F1
#
_entry.id   AF-A0A1B3MQG5-F1
#
_cell.length_a   1.000
_cell.length_b   1.000
_cell.length_c   1.000
_cell.angle_alpha   90.00
_cell.angle_beta   90.00
_cell.angle_gamma   90.00
#
_symmetry.space_group_name_H-M   'P 1'
#
loop_
_entity.id
_entity.type
_entity.pdbx_description
1 polymer ?
#
loop_
_entity_poly.entity_id
_entity_poly.type
_entity_poly.pdbx_seq_one_letter_code
_entity_poly.pdbx_strand_id
1 'polypeptide(L)'
;MADGSARATSFISTQEHRRFTEFANAVRKHRYIGLCHGTAGVGKTLSARRYARWDGAVDLLMTWGARQASDLKIYADLARARAVFYTPTVGSTLRELRQDLPRLIDRVDICIDQHVRPKDQIVVSPRKHFVELLIVDEADRLSNTGLEYLRDLFDRQGIGLILIGMPGIEKRMERYAQLFSRVGFAHQYRPLQDQELTVNGGAKVGHSAA
;
A
#
# COMPACT_ATOMS: atom_id res chain seq x y z
N MET A 1 -35.04 3.61 -15.88
CA MET A 1 -34.05 2.56 -15.55
C MET A 1 -32.69 3.24 -15.43
N ALA A 2 -31.93 2.87 -14.41
CA ALA A 2 -30.85 3.67 -13.83
C ALA A 2 -29.62 3.86 -14.72
N ASP A 3 -29.19 5.11 -14.87
CA ASP A 3 -27.84 5.48 -15.31
C ASP A 3 -26.97 5.65 -14.06
N GLY A 4 -26.24 4.59 -13.72
CA GLY A 4 -25.28 4.53 -12.64
C GLY A 4 -23.91 5.02 -13.09
N SER A 5 -23.77 6.31 -13.40
CA SER A 5 -22.48 6.94 -13.61
C SER A 5 -21.66 6.88 -12.31
N ALA A 6 -20.68 5.99 -12.31
CA ALA A 6 -19.70 5.87 -11.23
C ALA A 6 -18.99 7.21 -11.06
N ARG A 7 -19.35 7.94 -9.99
CA ARG A 7 -18.63 9.13 -9.54
C ARG A 7 -17.18 8.73 -9.29
N ALA A 8 -16.30 9.07 -10.23
CA ALA A 8 -14.89 9.28 -9.96
C ALA A 8 -14.80 10.40 -8.92
N THR A 9 -14.82 10.03 -7.65
CA THR A 9 -14.62 10.93 -6.53
C THR A 9 -13.20 11.47 -6.66
N SER A 10 -13.10 12.72 -7.09
CA SER A 10 -11.84 13.45 -7.19
C SER A 10 -11.11 13.35 -5.86
N PHE A 11 -10.01 12.61 -5.82
CA PHE A 11 -9.19 12.52 -4.64
C PHE A 11 -8.63 13.90 -4.29
N ILE A 12 -9.09 14.48 -3.21
CA ILE A 12 -8.47 15.65 -2.60
C ILE A 12 -7.25 15.12 -1.86
N SER A 13 -6.05 15.59 -2.21
CA SER A 13 -4.84 15.27 -1.45
C SER A 13 -4.95 15.86 -0.05
N THR A 14 -5.52 15.09 0.88
CA THR A 14 -5.67 15.47 2.28
C THR A 14 -4.32 15.54 2.98
N GLN A 15 -4.28 16.20 4.13
CA GLN A 15 -3.09 16.22 4.98
C GLN A 15 -2.72 14.79 5.40
N GLU A 16 -3.72 13.95 5.65
CA GLU A 16 -3.56 12.54 6.01
C GLU A 16 -2.82 11.72 4.94
N HIS A 17 -3.10 11.92 3.65
CA HIS A 17 -2.35 11.21 2.60
C HIS A 17 -0.88 11.62 2.52
N ARG A 18 -0.57 12.91 2.76
CA ARG A 18 0.82 13.38 2.81
C ARG A 18 1.55 12.75 3.99
N ARG A 19 0.93 12.74 5.18
CA ARG A 19 1.47 12.08 6.37
C ARG A 19 1.71 10.58 6.14
N PHE A 20 0.78 9.89 5.48
CA PHE A 20 0.99 8.49 5.10
C PHE A 20 2.16 8.29 4.14
N THR A 21 2.31 9.19 3.17
CA THR A 21 3.43 9.12 2.21
C THR A 21 4.77 9.32 2.90
N GLU A 22 4.86 10.27 3.83
CA GLU A 22 6.05 10.50 4.67
C GLU A 22 6.37 9.28 5.53
N PHE A 23 5.35 8.75 6.21
CA PHE A 23 5.45 7.52 7.00
C PHE A 23 5.93 6.33 6.15
N ALA A 24 5.32 6.09 5.00
CA ALA A 24 5.67 4.98 4.13
C ALA A 24 7.09 5.12 3.55
N ASN A 25 7.50 6.34 3.21
CA ASN A 25 8.87 6.62 2.78
C ASN A 25 9.89 6.35 3.89
N ALA A 26 9.58 6.70 5.15
CA ALA A 26 10.45 6.40 6.29
C ALA A 26 10.57 4.88 6.51
N VAL A 27 9.44 4.15 6.51
CA VAL A 27 9.42 2.69 6.65
C VAL A 27 10.22 2.01 5.54
N ARG A 28 10.03 2.45 4.29
CA ARG A 28 10.77 1.96 3.11
C ARG A 28 12.27 2.24 3.22
N LYS A 29 12.66 3.48 3.56
CA LYS A 29 14.07 3.91 3.63
C LYS A 29 14.84 3.18 4.73
N HIS A 30 14.23 3.03 5.89
CA HIS A 30 14.90 2.47 7.07
C HIS A 30 14.63 0.98 7.26
N ARG A 31 13.79 0.37 6.42
CA ARG A 31 13.42 -1.05 6.48
C ARG A 31 12.93 -1.42 7.88
N TYR A 32 11.91 -0.71 8.36
CA TYR A 32 11.24 -1.03 9.61
C TYR A 32 9.89 -1.70 9.37
N ILE A 33 9.27 -2.15 10.45
CA ILE A 33 7.85 -2.45 10.48
C ILE A 33 7.11 -1.19 10.92
N GLY A 34 6.22 -0.69 10.06
CA GLY A 34 5.33 0.42 10.35
C GLY A 34 3.92 -0.07 10.66
N LEU A 35 3.29 0.48 11.69
CA LEU A 35 1.89 0.23 11.99
C LEU A 35 1.05 1.43 11.58
N CYS A 36 -0.05 1.20 10.87
CA CYS A 36 -0.97 2.27 10.47
C CYS A 36 -2.39 1.90 10.90
N HIS A 37 -3.01 2.68 11.78
CA HIS A 37 -4.31 2.29 12.35
C HIS A 37 -5.28 3.45 12.48
N GLY A 38 -6.58 3.16 12.46
CA GLY A 38 -7.64 4.16 12.54
C GLY A 38 -9.00 3.54 12.26
N THR A 39 -10.09 4.25 12.57
CA THR A 39 -11.46 3.74 12.33
C THR A 39 -11.73 3.50 10.84
N ALA A 40 -12.81 2.78 10.51
CA ALA A 40 -13.22 2.61 9.11
C ALA A 40 -13.58 3.96 8.48
N GLY A 41 -13.36 4.11 7.17
CA GLY A 41 -13.74 5.32 6.43
C GLY A 41 -12.74 6.48 6.48
N VAL A 42 -11.68 6.42 7.28
CA VAL A 42 -10.67 7.52 7.40
C VAL A 42 -9.64 7.57 6.27
N GLY A 43 -9.72 6.69 5.26
CA GLY A 43 -8.88 6.77 4.06
C GLY A 43 -7.53 6.02 4.09
N LYS A 44 -7.33 5.09 5.05
CA LYS A 44 -6.10 4.26 5.16
C LYS A 44 -5.83 3.46 3.89
N THR A 45 -6.79 2.62 3.49
CA THR A 45 -6.74 1.79 2.28
C THR A 45 -6.49 2.62 1.03
N LEU A 46 -7.19 3.76 0.88
CA LEU A 46 -7.05 4.62 -0.28
C LEU A 46 -5.63 5.23 -0.38
N SER A 47 -5.08 5.66 0.75
CA SER A 47 -3.71 6.20 0.80
C SER A 47 -2.67 5.13 0.44
N ALA A 48 -2.84 3.92 0.97
CA ALA A 48 -1.98 2.78 0.68
C ALA A 48 -2.01 2.35 -0.79
N ARG A 49 -3.20 2.19 -1.36
CA ARG A 49 -3.39 1.87 -2.79
C ARG A 49 -2.75 2.94 -3.68
N ARG A 50 -2.94 4.22 -3.34
CA ARG A 50 -2.38 5.34 -4.11
C ARG A 50 -0.86 5.40 -4.03
N TYR A 51 -0.28 5.19 -2.85
CA TYR A 51 1.17 5.11 -2.67
C TYR A 51 1.78 3.99 -3.53
N ALA A 52 1.17 2.81 -3.51
CA ALA A 52 1.61 1.63 -4.26
C ALA A 52 1.24 1.64 -5.76
N ARG A 53 0.53 2.69 -6.24
CA ARG A 53 -0.01 2.75 -7.62
C ARG A 53 -0.90 1.57 -7.98
N TRP A 54 -1.57 1.01 -6.98
CA TRP A 54 -2.27 -0.26 -7.07
C TRP A 54 -3.43 -0.26 -8.07
N ASP A 55 -4.27 0.78 -8.06
CA ASP A 55 -5.47 0.83 -8.91
C ASP A 55 -5.15 0.78 -10.40
N GLY A 56 -4.01 1.34 -10.82
CA GLY A 56 -3.55 1.27 -12.21
C GLY A 56 -2.83 -0.04 -12.56
N ALA A 57 -2.40 -0.82 -11.57
CA ALA A 57 -1.57 -2.00 -11.76
C ALA A 57 -2.32 -3.32 -11.53
N VAL A 58 -3.42 -3.32 -10.76
CA VAL A 58 -4.09 -4.53 -10.26
C VAL A 58 -4.51 -5.48 -11.38
N ASP A 59 -5.10 -4.99 -12.47
CA ASP A 59 -5.59 -5.84 -13.55
C ASP A 59 -4.43 -6.58 -14.24
N LEU A 60 -3.33 -5.87 -14.49
CA LEU A 60 -2.11 -6.45 -15.05
C LEU A 60 -1.49 -7.47 -14.11
N LEU A 61 -1.40 -7.11 -12.81
CA LEU A 61 -0.78 -7.95 -11.79
C LEU A 61 -1.61 -9.20 -11.46
N MET A 62 -2.93 -9.17 -11.62
CA MET A 62 -3.79 -10.33 -11.31
C MET A 62 -3.96 -11.26 -12.51
N THR A 63 -4.35 -10.71 -13.67
CA THR A 63 -4.56 -11.49 -14.91
C THR A 63 -3.25 -12.05 -15.44
N TRP A 64 -2.20 -11.24 -15.42
CA TRP A 64 -0.83 -11.62 -15.79
C TRP A 64 -0.69 -12.35 -17.12
N GLY A 65 -0.73 -11.58 -18.21
CA GLY A 65 -0.58 -12.09 -19.57
C GLY A 65 0.72 -11.65 -20.25
N ALA A 66 0.72 -11.74 -21.58
CA ALA A 66 1.78 -11.21 -22.42
C ALA A 66 1.94 -9.70 -22.22
N ARG A 67 3.19 -9.23 -22.33
CA ARG A 67 3.55 -7.81 -22.15
C ARG A 67 3.04 -6.99 -23.34
N GLN A 68 2.42 -5.85 -23.07
CA GLN A 68 1.87 -4.96 -24.09
C GLN A 68 2.50 -3.57 -23.99
N ALA A 69 2.53 -2.83 -25.11
CA ALA A 69 3.03 -1.46 -25.12
C ALA A 69 2.21 -0.52 -24.20
N SER A 70 0.92 -0.81 -24.00
CA SER A 70 0.05 -0.11 -23.04
C SER A 70 0.54 -0.19 -21.59
N ASP A 71 1.33 -1.21 -21.25
CA ASP A 71 1.77 -1.45 -19.88
C ASP A 71 2.95 -0.57 -19.47
N LEU A 72 3.61 0.13 -20.41
CA LEU A 72 4.81 0.91 -20.15
C LEU A 72 4.61 1.95 -19.03
N LYS A 73 3.43 2.58 -18.99
CA LYS A 73 3.08 3.50 -17.91
C LYS A 73 2.99 2.80 -16.56
N ILE A 74 2.40 1.61 -16.51
CA ILE A 74 2.26 0.81 -15.29
C ILE A 74 3.64 0.39 -14.78
N TYR A 75 4.54 -0.04 -15.68
CA TYR A 75 5.91 -0.39 -15.31
C TYR A 75 6.66 0.81 -14.70
N ALA A 76 6.53 1.99 -15.30
CA ALA A 76 7.13 3.22 -14.77
C ALA A 76 6.54 3.62 -13.40
N ASP A 77 5.22 3.52 -13.24
CA ASP A 77 4.53 3.82 -11.99
C ASP A 77 4.96 2.87 -10.86
N LEU A 78 5.06 1.56 -11.14
CA LEU A 78 5.56 0.55 -10.20
C LEU A 78 7.05 0.76 -9.90
N ALA A 79 7.86 1.11 -10.89
CA ALA A 79 9.29 1.39 -10.71
C ALA A 79 9.54 2.62 -9.82
N ARG A 80 8.63 3.59 -9.83
CA ARG A 80 8.66 4.74 -8.92
C ARG A 80 8.17 4.37 -7.51
N ALA A 81 7.09 3.59 -7.42
CA ALA A 81 6.50 3.22 -6.14
C ALA A 81 7.36 2.23 -5.34
N ARG A 82 7.90 1.21 -6.03
CA ARG A 82 8.69 0.11 -5.45
C ARG A 82 8.00 -0.53 -4.25
N ALA A 83 6.67 -0.59 -4.31
CA ALA A 83 5.81 -1.04 -3.22
C ALA A 83 4.75 -2.02 -3.73
N VAL A 84 4.47 -3.03 -2.92
CA VAL A 84 3.42 -4.03 -3.14
C VAL A 84 2.28 -3.75 -2.17
N PHE A 85 1.04 -3.74 -2.65
CA PHE A 85 -0.17 -3.64 -1.84
C PHE A 85 -0.88 -5.00 -1.82
N TYR A 86 -1.29 -5.45 -0.64
CA TYR A 86 -1.99 -6.72 -0.45
C TYR A 86 -3.11 -6.57 0.58
N THR A 87 -4.28 -7.13 0.28
CA THR A 87 -5.42 -7.20 1.22
C THR A 87 -5.74 -8.69 1.44
N PRO A 88 -5.51 -9.25 2.64
CA PRO A 88 -5.85 -10.63 2.96
C PRO A 88 -7.36 -10.87 2.85
N THR A 89 -7.75 -12.05 2.37
CA THR A 89 -9.15 -12.47 2.40
C THR A 89 -9.66 -12.68 3.84
N VAL A 90 -10.98 -12.67 4.03
CA VAL A 90 -11.58 -13.01 5.33
C VAL A 90 -11.26 -14.48 5.64
N GLY A 91 -10.62 -14.73 6.78
CA GLY A 91 -10.17 -16.08 7.14
C GLY A 91 -8.91 -16.53 6.39
N SER A 92 -8.14 -15.59 5.82
CA SER A 92 -6.91 -15.88 5.08
C SER A 92 -6.02 -16.90 5.79
N THR A 93 -5.61 -17.93 5.05
CA THR A 93 -4.78 -19.01 5.59
C THR A 93 -3.29 -18.71 5.37
N LEU A 94 -2.42 -19.33 6.17
CA LEU A 94 -0.97 -19.25 5.92
C LEU A 94 -0.59 -19.76 4.52
N ARG A 95 -1.31 -20.78 4.02
CA ARG A 95 -1.10 -21.34 2.68
C ARG A 95 -1.36 -20.30 1.60
N GLU A 96 -2.46 -19.56 1.72
CA GLU A 96 -2.82 -18.48 0.81
C GLU A 96 -1.75 -17.38 0.80
N LEU A 97 -1.32 -16.90 1.97
CA LEU A 97 -0.25 -15.89 2.07
C LEU A 97 1.07 -16.36 1.41
N ARG A 98 1.42 -17.63 1.59
CA ARG A 98 2.63 -18.24 0.99
C ARG A 98 2.52 -18.43 -0.52
N GLN A 99 1.31 -18.45 -1.08
CA GLN A 99 1.07 -18.53 -2.52
C GLN A 99 1.01 -17.13 -3.14
N ASP A 100 0.28 -16.22 -2.50
CA ASP A 100 -0.03 -14.91 -3.08
C ASP A 100 1.14 -13.94 -3.00
N LEU A 101 1.77 -13.79 -1.83
CA LEU A 101 2.77 -12.74 -1.62
C LEU A 101 4.03 -12.93 -2.47
N PRO A 102 4.68 -14.11 -2.52
CA PRO A 102 5.84 -14.31 -3.39
C PRO A 102 5.48 -14.07 -4.86
N ARG A 103 4.31 -14.57 -5.30
CA ARG A 103 3.83 -14.38 -6.67
C ARG A 103 3.61 -12.90 -6.98
N LEU A 104 2.99 -12.14 -6.09
CA LEU A 104 2.72 -10.74 -6.31
C LEU A 104 4.00 -9.89 -6.29
N ILE A 105 4.92 -10.18 -5.37
CA ILE A 105 6.25 -9.54 -5.30
C ILE A 105 7.03 -9.81 -6.60
N ASP A 106 7.11 -11.06 -7.04
CA ASP A 106 7.79 -11.45 -8.29
C ASP A 106 7.18 -10.72 -9.50
N ARG A 107 5.85 -10.60 -9.54
CA ARG A 107 5.15 -9.90 -10.62
C ARG A 107 5.50 -8.41 -10.66
N VAL A 108 5.54 -7.75 -9.50
CA VAL A 108 5.95 -6.35 -9.42
C VAL A 108 7.43 -6.19 -9.78
N ASP A 109 8.31 -7.06 -9.29
CA ASP A 109 9.75 -7.06 -9.65
C ASP A 109 9.93 -7.17 -11.17
N ILE A 110 9.22 -8.09 -11.83
CA ILE A 110 9.26 -8.25 -13.29
C ILE A 110 8.77 -6.98 -13.99
N CYS A 111 7.68 -6.37 -13.52
CA CYS A 111 7.18 -5.11 -14.11
C CYS A 111 8.20 -3.98 -13.97
N ILE A 112 8.86 -3.85 -12.82
CA ILE A 112 9.89 -2.84 -12.62
C ILE A 112 11.10 -3.12 -13.52
N ASP A 113 11.50 -4.38 -13.66
CA ASP A 113 12.61 -4.78 -14.53
C ASP A 113 12.37 -4.39 -16.00
N GLN A 114 11.14 -4.52 -16.49
CA GLN A 114 10.75 -4.08 -17.84
C GLN A 114 10.91 -2.57 -18.06
N HIS A 115 10.85 -1.75 -17.00
CA HIS A 115 11.09 -0.32 -17.09
C HIS A 115 12.57 0.03 -16.95
N VAL A 116 13.28 -0.65 -16.04
CA VAL A 116 14.66 -0.32 -15.69
C VAL A 116 15.65 -0.86 -16.73
N ARG A 117 15.34 -1.97 -17.39
CA ARG A 117 16.22 -2.57 -18.40
C ARG A 117 15.73 -2.26 -19.82
N PRO A 118 16.52 -1.54 -20.64
CA PRO A 118 16.29 -1.47 -22.07
C PRO A 118 16.39 -2.87 -22.70
N LYS A 119 15.57 -3.13 -23.73
CA LYS A 119 15.42 -4.45 -24.39
C LYS A 119 16.69 -4.99 -25.05
N ASP A 120 17.74 -4.18 -25.16
CA ASP A 120 18.89 -4.44 -26.04
C ASP A 120 20.15 -4.88 -25.27
N GLN A 121 20.08 -5.08 -23.96
CA GLN A 121 21.19 -5.61 -23.17
C GLN A 121 20.82 -6.92 -22.48
N ILE A 122 21.48 -8.01 -22.90
CA ILE A 122 21.47 -9.29 -22.17
C ILE A 122 22.35 -9.11 -20.93
N VAL A 123 21.77 -8.53 -19.89
CA VAL A 123 22.43 -8.44 -18.59
C VAL A 123 22.11 -9.74 -17.83
N VAL A 124 23.05 -10.69 -17.86
CA VAL A 124 23.05 -11.86 -16.97
C VAL A 124 23.42 -11.38 -15.56
N SER A 125 22.47 -10.73 -14.89
CA SER A 125 22.59 -10.41 -13.47
C SER A 125 21.62 -11.28 -12.68
N PRO A 126 21.96 -11.67 -11.43
CA PRO A 126 20.98 -12.26 -10.53
C PRO A 126 19.73 -11.38 -10.48
N ARG A 127 18.54 -12.01 -10.38
CA ARG A 127 17.26 -11.29 -10.25
C ARG A 127 17.42 -10.17 -9.25
N LYS A 128 17.25 -8.92 -9.69
CA LYS A 128 17.27 -7.78 -8.77
C LYS A 128 15.92 -7.74 -8.09
N HIS A 129 15.92 -7.80 -6.76
CA HIS A 129 14.76 -7.45 -5.97
C HIS A 129 14.58 -5.93 -6.06
N PHE A 130 13.49 -5.51 -6.69
CA PHE A 130 13.15 -4.12 -6.91
C PHE A 130 12.06 -3.62 -5.93
N VAL A 131 11.26 -4.52 -5.39
CA VAL A 131 10.34 -4.18 -4.31
C VAL A 131 11.13 -3.78 -3.06
N GLU A 132 10.73 -2.68 -2.44
CA GLU A 132 11.34 -2.14 -1.23
C GLU A 132 10.34 -2.00 -0.07
N LEU A 133 9.04 -2.15 -0.34
CA LEU A 133 7.98 -2.01 0.64
C LEU A 133 6.83 -2.99 0.37
N LEU A 134 6.41 -3.73 1.38
CA LEU A 134 5.15 -4.47 1.40
C LEU A 134 4.15 -3.73 2.30
N ILE A 135 2.97 -3.43 1.77
CA ILE A 135 1.85 -2.83 2.49
C ILE A 135 0.73 -3.87 2.58
N VAL A 136 0.42 -4.32 3.79
CA VAL A 136 -0.66 -5.26 4.06
C VAL A 136 -1.83 -4.52 4.70
N ASP A 137 -2.89 -4.37 3.93
CA ASP A 137 -4.15 -3.80 4.40
C ASP A 137 -4.97 -4.80 5.20
N GLU A 138 -5.89 -4.30 6.03
CA GLU A 138 -6.79 -5.11 6.86
C GLU A 138 -6.05 -6.24 7.61
N ALA A 139 -4.86 -5.93 8.14
CA ALA A 139 -3.97 -6.87 8.83
C ALA A 139 -4.63 -7.52 10.07
N ASP A 140 -5.74 -6.96 10.57
CA ASP A 140 -6.60 -7.58 11.58
C ASP A 140 -7.09 -8.98 11.17
N ARG A 141 -7.24 -9.24 9.87
CA ARG A 141 -7.68 -10.54 9.31
C ARG A 141 -6.62 -11.63 9.42
N LEU A 142 -5.36 -11.27 9.67
CA LEU A 142 -4.27 -12.24 9.73
C LEU A 142 -4.30 -13.01 11.05
N SER A 143 -4.07 -14.31 10.94
CA SER A 143 -3.73 -15.14 12.10
C SER A 143 -2.35 -14.77 12.64
N ASN A 144 -2.04 -15.21 13.86
CA ASN A 144 -0.72 -14.98 14.47
C ASN A 144 0.39 -15.62 13.64
N THR A 145 0.13 -16.81 13.09
CA THR A 145 1.06 -17.48 12.17
C THR A 145 1.23 -16.73 10.86
N GLY A 146 0.17 -16.07 10.36
CA GLY A 146 0.26 -15.19 9.20
C GLY A 146 1.15 -13.97 9.47
N LEU A 147 1.00 -13.32 10.63
CA LEU A 147 1.85 -12.21 11.04
C LEU A 147 3.32 -12.62 11.19
N GLU A 148 3.57 -13.79 11.77
CA GLU A 148 4.92 -14.34 11.90
C GLU A 148 5.55 -14.64 10.53
N TYR A 149 4.76 -15.13 9.58
CA TYR A 149 5.24 -15.30 8.21
C TYR A 149 5.61 -13.98 7.54
N LEU A 150 4.82 -12.91 7.73
CA LEU A 150 5.18 -11.58 7.23
C LEU A 150 6.47 -11.04 7.87
N ARG A 151 6.69 -11.34 9.15
CA ARG A 151 7.92 -10.99 9.87
C ARG A 151 9.13 -11.71 9.28
N ASP A 152 9.03 -13.02 9.06
CA ASP A 152 10.10 -13.82 8.45
C ASP A 152 10.40 -13.34 7.01
N LEU A 153 9.36 -12.99 6.25
CA LEU A 153 9.50 -12.41 4.91
C LEU A 153 10.26 -11.07 4.96
N PHE A 154 9.90 -10.18 5.88
CA PHE A 154 10.60 -8.91 6.13
C PHE A 154 12.09 -9.14 6.46
N ASP A 155 12.37 -10.05 7.40
CA ASP A 155 13.75 -10.33 7.85
C ASP A 155 14.63 -10.89 6.73
N ARG A 156 14.06 -11.77 5.89
CA ARG A 156 14.79 -12.43 4.79
C ARG A 156 14.99 -11.54 3.58
N GLN A 157 14.00 -10.71 3.25
CA GLN A 157 14.03 -9.89 2.03
C GLN A 157 14.62 -8.49 2.26
N GLY A 158 14.65 -8.00 3.50
CA GLY A 158 15.15 -6.66 3.79
C GLY A 158 14.31 -5.55 3.15
N ILE A 159 13.00 -5.78 3.00
CA ILE A 159 12.02 -4.78 2.54
C ILE A 159 11.35 -4.13 3.76
N GLY A 160 10.87 -2.90 3.63
CA GLY A 160 9.98 -2.32 4.64
C GLY A 160 8.63 -3.06 4.67
N LEU A 161 7.96 -3.07 5.83
CA LEU A 161 6.64 -3.67 6.00
C LEU A 161 5.69 -2.66 6.66
N ILE A 162 4.53 -2.39 6.07
CA ILE A 162 3.44 -1.65 6.70
C ILE A 162 2.27 -2.58 6.95
N LEU A 163 1.80 -2.61 8.19
CA LEU A 163 0.55 -3.28 8.56
C LEU A 163 -0.52 -2.22 8.81
N ILE A 164 -1.61 -2.27 8.05
CA ILE A 164 -2.75 -1.37 8.21
C ILE A 164 -3.89 -2.12 8.89
N GLY A 165 -4.48 -1.53 9.92
CA GLY A 165 -5.59 -2.16 10.63
C GLY A 165 -6.49 -1.21 11.39
N MET A 166 -7.38 -1.80 12.17
CA MET A 166 -8.29 -1.11 13.08
C MET A 166 -7.56 -0.66 14.35
N PRO A 167 -8.12 0.30 15.11
CA PRO A 167 -7.54 0.69 16.40
C PRO A 167 -7.43 -0.53 17.33
N GLY A 168 -6.30 -0.66 18.02
CA GLY A 168 -5.99 -1.81 18.88
C GLY A 168 -5.04 -2.83 18.24
N ILE A 169 -4.77 -2.73 16.93
CA ILE A 169 -3.75 -3.53 16.26
C ILE A 169 -2.37 -3.26 16.86
N GLU A 170 -2.08 -2.03 17.28
CA GLU A 170 -0.83 -1.65 17.94
C GLU A 170 -0.59 -2.45 19.22
N LYS A 171 -1.60 -2.57 20.09
CA LYS A 171 -1.54 -3.38 21.32
C LYS A 171 -1.41 -4.87 21.01
N ARG A 172 -2.00 -5.32 19.90
CA ARG A 172 -1.84 -6.69 19.42
C ARG A 172 -0.38 -6.92 19.00
N MET A 173 0.23 -5.97 18.30
CA MET A 173 1.63 -6.06 17.86
C MET A 173 2.64 -5.98 19.01
N GLU A 174 2.38 -5.15 20.03
CA GLU A 174 3.18 -5.09 21.27
C GLU A 174 3.33 -6.44 21.97
N ARG A 175 2.29 -7.28 21.91
CA ARG A 175 2.30 -8.63 22.52
C ARG A 175 3.17 -9.63 21.75
N TYR A 176 3.60 -9.30 20.53
CA TYR A 176 4.54 -10.12 19.75
C TYR A 176 5.94 -9.50 19.85
N ALA A 177 6.66 -9.82 20.92
CA ALA A 177 7.95 -9.21 21.25
C ALA A 177 8.98 -9.22 20.10
N GLN A 178 8.98 -10.26 19.25
CA GLN A 178 9.89 -10.37 18.10
C GLN A 178 9.53 -9.42 16.95
N LEU A 179 8.25 -9.05 16.80
CA LEU A 179 7.78 -8.01 15.89
C LEU A 179 8.05 -6.63 16.48
N PHE A 180 7.77 -6.43 17.78
CA PHE A 180 7.88 -5.12 18.43
C PHE A 180 9.30 -4.53 18.39
N SER A 181 10.34 -5.36 18.50
CA SER A 181 11.74 -4.91 18.35
C SER A 181 12.04 -4.22 17.01
N ARG A 182 11.22 -4.48 15.98
CA ARG A 182 11.36 -3.95 14.62
C ARG A 182 10.27 -2.94 14.28
N VAL A 183 9.30 -2.70 15.18
CA VAL A 183 8.31 -1.66 15.01
C VAL A 183 9.00 -0.32 15.23
N GLY A 184 9.29 0.37 14.12
CA GLY A 184 9.97 1.67 14.18
C GLY A 184 9.01 2.81 14.51
N PHE A 185 7.77 2.73 13.99
CA PHE A 185 6.81 3.84 14.04
C PHE A 185 5.36 3.34 13.96
N ALA A 186 4.46 3.99 14.71
CA ALA A 186 3.01 3.85 14.56
C ALA A 186 2.42 5.17 14.02
N HIS A 187 1.61 5.07 12.96
CA HIS A 187 0.89 6.18 12.35
C HIS A 187 -0.60 6.01 12.58
N GLN A 188 -1.19 6.92 13.35
CA GLN A 188 -2.62 6.91 13.64
C GLN A 188 -3.36 7.84 12.66
N TYR A 189 -4.26 7.25 11.88
CA TYR A 189 -5.26 8.03 11.13
C TYR A 189 -6.34 8.53 12.07
N ARG A 190 -6.64 9.82 11.97
CA ARG A 190 -7.75 10.45 12.68
C ARG A 190 -8.86 10.78 11.68
N PRO A 191 -10.14 10.78 12.09
CA PRO A 191 -11.21 11.33 11.26
C PRO A 191 -10.85 12.76 10.83
N LEU A 192 -11.24 13.13 9.61
CA LEU A 192 -11.07 14.50 9.11
C LEU A 192 -11.72 15.45 10.11
N GLN A 193 -10.92 16.30 10.74
CA GLN A 193 -11.42 17.39 11.58
C GLN A 193 -11.92 18.50 10.65
N ASP A 194 -12.94 19.26 11.08
CA ASP A 194 -13.62 20.28 10.26
C ASP A 194 -12.68 21.31 9.57
N GLN A 195 -11.46 21.46 10.08
CA GLN A 195 -10.40 22.29 9.50
C GLN A 195 -9.89 21.77 8.13
N GLU A 196 -9.95 20.47 7.85
CA GLU A 196 -9.60 19.93 6.52
C GLU A 196 -10.73 20.11 5.49
N LEU A 197 -11.97 20.33 5.95
CA LEU A 197 -13.12 20.64 5.08
C LEU A 197 -13.18 22.12 4.69
N THR A 198 -12.63 23.01 5.52
CA THR A 198 -12.74 24.47 5.33
C THR A 198 -11.66 25.07 4.43
N VAL A 199 -10.50 24.43 4.26
CA VAL A 199 -9.40 25.00 3.47
C VAL A 199 -9.67 25.03 1.95
N ASN A 200 -10.69 24.32 1.46
CA ASN A 200 -11.06 24.34 0.03
C ASN A 200 -12.49 24.87 -0.26
N GLY A 201 -13.17 25.43 0.74
CA GLY A 201 -14.52 26.00 0.62
C GLY A 201 -14.53 27.49 0.26
N GLY A 202 -13.73 27.92 -0.71
CA GLY A 202 -13.69 29.30 -1.20
C GLY A 202 -14.88 29.64 -2.09
N ALA A 203 -16.09 29.70 -1.53
CA ALA A 203 -17.21 30.43 -2.13
C ALA A 203 -18.12 30.94 -1.02
N LYS A 204 -17.90 32.20 -0.60
CA LYS A 204 -18.87 32.96 0.18
C LYS A 204 -20.14 33.06 -0.66
N VAL A 205 -21.18 32.30 -0.30
CA VAL A 205 -22.55 32.65 -0.69
C VAL A 205 -22.96 33.79 0.24
N GLY A 206 -22.83 35.02 -0.26
CA GLY A 206 -23.39 36.20 0.39
C GLY A 206 -24.89 36.01 0.54
N HIS A 207 -25.38 36.07 1.78
CA HIS A 207 -26.76 36.42 2.03
C HIS A 207 -26.94 37.88 1.61
N SER A 208 -27.67 38.11 0.52
CA SER A 208 -28.32 39.41 0.30
C SER A 208 -29.80 39.21 0.56
N ALA A 209 -30.28 39.94 1.57
CA ALA A 209 -31.68 40.18 1.82
C ALA A 209 -32.29 40.99 0.67
N ALA A 210 -33.51 40.62 0.28
CA ALA A 210 -34.64 41.48 -0.05
C ALA A 210 -35.85 40.57 -0.27
#